data_AF-A0A1I2S717-F1
#
_entry.id   AF-A0A1I2S717-F1
#
_cell.length_a   1.000
_cell.length_b   1.000
_cell.length_c   1.000
_cell.angle_alpha   90.00
_cell.angle_beta   90.00
_cell.angle_gamma   90.00
#
_symmetry.space_group_name_H-M   'P 1'
#
loop_
_entity.id
_entity.type
_entity.pdbx_description
1 polymer ?
#
loop_
_entity_poly.entity_id
_entity_poly.type
_entity_poly.pdbx_seq_one_letter_code
_entity_poly.pdbx_strand_id
1 'polypeptide(L)'
;MSHHSHQNPREPPYNKWLGSAFARTPMGPRLTPDLTAALAATDWRDREQRLAHAYETVAGLHNQLGLTDRVDPATRPYHSRPFQVLRADRFSKALTARITDPTLRDQLPVGSVDQFLDSTDVLSRPKLTRTAGQAVRKSRSD
;
A
#
# COMPACT_ATOMS: atom_id res chain seq x y z
N MET A 1 -4.19 -31.95 25.90
CA MET A 1 -5.31 -31.08 25.49
C MET A 1 -4.91 -29.63 25.74
N SER A 2 -4.41 -28.96 24.70
CA SER A 2 -4.15 -27.52 24.72
C SER A 2 -4.80 -26.94 23.47
N HIS A 3 -5.98 -26.34 23.65
CA HIS A 3 -6.70 -25.63 22.60
C HIS A 3 -5.89 -24.42 22.12
N HIS A 4 -5.18 -24.57 21.01
CA HIS A 4 -4.76 -23.43 20.21
C HIS A 4 -5.89 -23.10 19.24
N SER A 5 -6.86 -22.33 19.75
CA SER A 5 -7.92 -21.74 18.95
C SER A 5 -7.33 -20.87 17.85
N HIS A 6 -7.75 -21.15 16.62
CA HIS A 6 -7.54 -20.35 15.43
C HIS A 6 -7.73 -18.85 15.69
N GLN A 7 -6.64 -18.09 15.64
CA GLN A 7 -6.65 -16.62 15.66
C GLN A 7 -6.58 -16.10 14.21
N ASN A 8 -7.76 -15.79 13.68
CA ASN A 8 -8.13 -14.76 12.70
C ASN A 8 -6.96 -14.07 11.92
N PRO A 9 -6.86 -14.16 10.57
CA PRO A 9 -5.81 -13.47 9.79
C PRO A 9 -6.05 -11.96 9.58
N ARG A 10 -6.69 -11.27 10.55
CA ARG A 10 -7.22 -9.89 10.37
C ARG A 10 -6.42 -8.76 11.00
N GLU A 11 -5.33 -9.04 11.70
CA GLU A 11 -4.49 -7.98 12.27
C GLU A 11 -3.17 -7.92 11.50
N PRO A 12 -2.76 -6.76 10.94
CA PRO A 12 -1.43 -6.61 10.39
C PRO A 12 -0.42 -6.96 11.50
N PRO A 13 0.63 -7.74 11.19
CA PRO A 13 1.59 -8.12 12.20
C PRO A 13 2.16 -6.86 12.84
N TYR A 14 2.17 -6.82 14.18
CA TYR A 14 2.81 -5.74 14.96
C TYR A 14 4.10 -5.31 14.27
N ASN A 15 4.36 -4.00 14.11
CA ASN A 15 5.40 -3.47 13.21
C ASN A 15 6.77 -4.19 13.29
N LYS A 16 7.17 -4.69 14.47
CA LYS A 16 8.39 -5.48 14.66
C LYS A 16 8.46 -6.80 13.86
N TRP A 17 7.31 -7.39 13.53
CA TRP A 17 7.18 -8.65 12.81
C TRP A 17 6.87 -8.46 11.32
N LEU A 18 6.59 -7.23 10.88
CA LEU A 18 6.25 -6.93 9.49
C LEU A 18 7.39 -7.33 8.55
N GLY A 19 8.63 -6.98 8.90
CA GLY A 19 9.82 -7.36 8.10
C GLY A 19 9.97 -8.87 7.98
N SER A 20 9.84 -9.61 9.09
CA SER A 20 9.96 -11.07 9.10
C SER A 20 8.80 -11.76 8.36
N ALA A 21 7.59 -11.22 8.42
CA ALA A 21 6.46 -11.70 7.63
C ALA A 21 6.68 -11.44 6.13
N PHE A 22 7.09 -10.23 5.77
CA PHE A 22 7.39 -9.84 4.39
C PHE A 22 8.49 -10.69 3.76
N ALA A 23 9.59 -10.93 4.48
CA ALA A 23 10.71 -11.75 4.01
C ALA A 23 10.31 -13.20 3.69
N ARG A 24 9.23 -13.71 4.28
CA ARG A 24 8.68 -15.05 4.03
C ARG A 24 7.72 -15.12 2.85
N THR A 25 7.35 -13.98 2.26
CA THR A 25 6.52 -13.99 1.05
C THR A 25 7.34 -14.51 -0.15
N PRO A 26 6.69 -15.03 -1.21
CA PRO A 26 7.40 -15.43 -2.44
C PRO A 26 8.25 -14.32 -3.07
N MET A 27 7.91 -13.05 -2.79
CA MET A 27 8.63 -11.88 -3.30
C MET A 27 9.67 -11.34 -2.33
N GLY A 28 9.66 -11.81 -1.07
CA GLY A 28 10.58 -11.41 -0.01
C GLY A 28 12.05 -11.51 -0.44
N PRO A 29 12.52 -12.64 -0.97
CA PRO A 29 13.91 -12.77 -1.44
C PRO A 29 14.29 -11.79 -2.55
N ARG A 30 13.34 -11.34 -3.38
CA ARG A 30 13.60 -10.40 -4.48
C ARG A 30 13.71 -8.94 -4.02
N LEU A 31 13.11 -8.58 -2.89
CA LEU A 31 13.00 -7.19 -2.42
C LEU A 31 13.83 -6.93 -1.16
N THR A 32 14.03 -7.94 -0.31
CA THR A 32 14.77 -7.81 0.96
C THR A 32 16.18 -7.23 0.78
N PRO A 33 16.99 -7.63 -0.23
CA PRO A 33 18.33 -7.07 -0.39
C PRO A 33 18.33 -5.56 -0.60
N ASP A 34 17.49 -5.05 -1.50
CA ASP A 34 17.42 -3.60 -1.77
C ASP A 34 16.83 -2.82 -0.61
N LEU A 35 15.77 -3.34 0.02
CA LEU A 35 15.18 -2.69 1.18
C LEU A 35 16.16 -2.62 2.36
N THR A 36 16.93 -3.68 2.59
CA THR A 36 17.98 -3.71 3.63
C THR A 36 19.09 -2.72 3.29
N ALA A 37 19.55 -2.68 2.04
CA ALA A 37 20.58 -1.75 1.60
C ALA A 37 20.10 -0.29 1.67
N ALA A 38 18.83 0.00 1.37
CA ALA A 38 18.26 1.34 1.51
C ALA A 38 18.25 1.83 2.97
N LEU A 39 17.97 0.93 3.92
CA LEU A 39 18.02 1.22 5.35
C LEU A 39 19.46 1.43 5.85
N ALA A 40 20.42 0.67 5.32
CA ALA A 40 21.83 0.76 5.69
C ALA A 40 22.59 1.91 5.00
N ALA A 41 22.04 2.47 3.91
CA ALA A 41 22.69 3.52 3.14
C ALA A 41 22.95 4.77 4.00
N THR A 42 24.16 5.31 3.90
CA THR A 42 24.60 6.53 4.61
C THR A 42 24.44 7.79 3.75
N ASP A 43 24.38 7.66 2.42
CA ASP A 43 24.08 8.74 1.48
C ASP A 43 22.68 8.59 0.86
N TRP A 44 22.09 9.72 0.49
CA TRP A 44 20.75 9.75 -0.08
C TRP A 44 20.69 9.19 -1.50
N ARG A 45 21.76 9.29 -2.31
CA ARG A 45 21.78 8.78 -3.68
C ARG A 45 21.79 7.25 -3.70
N ASP A 46 22.62 6.66 -2.85
CA ASP A 46 22.63 5.20 -2.65
C ASP A 46 21.25 4.71 -2.18
N ARG A 47 20.65 5.42 -1.21
CA ARG A 47 19.30 5.10 -0.74
C ARG A 47 18.26 5.19 -1.85
N GLU A 48 18.30 6.25 -2.65
CA GLU A 48 17.39 6.44 -3.78
C GLU A 48 17.54 5.31 -4.80
N GLN A 49 18.77 4.94 -5.17
CA GLN A 49 19.02 3.87 -6.12
C GLN A 49 18.42 2.53 -5.65
N ARG A 50 18.60 2.20 -4.37
CA ARG A 50 18.02 0.98 -3.78
C ARG A 50 16.50 1.01 -3.77
N LEU A 51 15.90 2.14 -3.40
CA LEU A 51 14.45 2.30 -3.43
C LEU A 51 13.89 2.23 -4.85
N ALA A 52 14.54 2.88 -5.82
CA ALA A 52 14.14 2.86 -7.21
C ALA A 52 14.13 1.43 -7.76
N HIS A 53 15.19 0.65 -7.53
CA HIS A 53 15.25 -0.75 -7.96
C HIS A 53 14.14 -1.61 -7.31
N ALA A 54 13.87 -1.41 -6.01
CA ALA A 54 12.78 -2.09 -5.33
C ALA A 54 11.40 -1.71 -5.93
N TYR A 55 11.17 -0.43 -6.23
CA TYR A 55 9.94 0.05 -6.84
C TYR A 55 9.72 -0.53 -8.24
N GLU A 56 10.75 -0.52 -9.09
CA GLU A 56 10.68 -1.08 -10.44
C GLU A 56 10.46 -2.60 -10.41
N THR A 57 11.04 -3.28 -9.42
CA THR A 57 10.77 -4.71 -9.18
C THR A 57 9.31 -4.96 -8.84
N VAL A 58 8.73 -4.19 -7.91
CA VAL A 58 7.29 -4.30 -7.56
C VAL A 58 6.40 -3.95 -8.75
N ALA A 59 6.75 -2.96 -9.54
CA ALA A 59 6.01 -2.59 -10.75
C ALA A 59 6.07 -3.68 -11.84
N GLY A 60 7.22 -4.33 -11.99
CA GLY A 60 7.35 -5.51 -12.84
C GLY A 60 6.46 -6.67 -12.37
N LEU A 61 6.43 -6.92 -11.06
CA LEU A 61 5.56 -7.92 -10.44
C LEU A 61 4.06 -7.61 -10.64
N HIS A 62 3.66 -6.35 -10.51
CA HIS A 62 2.30 -5.89 -10.83
C HIS A 62 1.93 -6.30 -12.27
N ASN A 63 2.79 -5.99 -13.24
CA ASN A 63 2.54 -6.32 -14.65
C ASN A 63 2.44 -7.84 -14.89
N GLN A 64 3.14 -8.67 -14.10
CA GLN A 64 3.07 -10.13 -14.20
C GLN A 64 1.73 -10.68 -13.72
N LEU A 65 0.99 -9.96 -12.86
CA LEU A 65 -0.33 -10.39 -12.40
C LEU A 65 -1.41 -10.31 -13.49
N GLY A 66 -1.17 -9.56 -14.58
CA GLY A 66 -2.12 -9.43 -15.68
C GLY A 66 -3.44 -8.72 -15.31
N LEU A 67 -3.48 -8.02 -14.18
CA LEU A 67 -4.69 -7.34 -13.68
C LEU A 67 -5.04 -6.07 -14.45
N THR A 68 -4.07 -5.46 -15.11
CA THR A 68 -4.21 -4.23 -15.91
C THR A 68 -3.51 -4.41 -17.24
N ASP A 69 -3.70 -3.48 -18.18
CA ASP A 69 -2.74 -3.31 -19.28
C ASP A 69 -1.36 -3.01 -18.70
N ARG A 70 -0.30 -3.34 -19.45
CA ARG A 70 1.07 -3.15 -18.97
C ARG A 70 1.32 -1.66 -18.69
N VAL A 71 1.77 -1.36 -17.48
CA VAL A 71 2.19 -0.01 -17.07
C VAL A 71 3.71 0.02 -17.06
N ASP A 72 4.30 1.05 -17.68
CA ASP A 72 5.77 1.22 -17.68
C ASP A 72 6.34 1.22 -16.24
N PRO A 73 7.21 0.24 -15.90
CA PRO A 73 7.68 0.02 -14.54
C PRO A 73 8.74 1.01 -14.09
N ALA A 74 9.38 1.75 -15.00
CA ALA A 74 10.52 2.60 -14.68
C ALA A 74 10.16 3.72 -13.69
N THR A 75 11.09 4.06 -12.82
CA THR A 75 11.05 5.31 -12.05
C THR A 75 11.30 6.52 -12.96
N ARG A 76 10.93 7.70 -12.46
CA ARG A 76 11.05 8.96 -13.20
C ARG A 76 11.15 10.17 -12.26
N PRO A 77 11.63 11.33 -12.73
CA PRO A 77 11.72 12.54 -11.91
C PRO A 77 10.38 12.96 -11.30
N TYR A 78 10.42 13.38 -10.03
CA TYR A 78 9.28 14.01 -9.37
C TYR A 78 9.14 15.47 -9.79
N HIS A 79 8.36 15.71 -10.85
CA HIS A 79 8.24 17.03 -11.48
C HIS A 79 9.63 17.58 -11.84
N SER A 80 9.96 18.80 -11.44
CA SER A 80 11.26 19.43 -11.66
C SER A 80 12.32 19.04 -10.62
N ARG A 81 12.01 18.17 -9.65
CA ARG A 81 12.94 17.79 -8.59
C ARG A 81 13.89 16.67 -9.03
N PRO A 82 15.13 16.63 -8.52
CA PRO A 82 16.12 15.62 -8.88
C PRO A 82 15.91 14.28 -8.14
N PHE A 83 14.67 13.94 -7.79
CA PHE A 83 14.34 12.71 -7.07
C PHE A 83 13.53 11.76 -7.94
N GLN A 84 13.87 10.48 -7.93
CA GLN A 84 13.18 9.44 -8.69
C GLN A 84 11.98 8.90 -7.90
N VAL A 85 10.82 8.84 -8.55
CA VAL A 85 9.61 8.25 -8.00
C VAL A 85 8.98 7.28 -9.00
N LEU A 86 8.31 6.26 -8.49
CA LEU A 86 7.60 5.31 -9.35
C LEU A 86 6.42 5.95 -10.10
N ARG A 87 5.88 7.07 -9.57
CA ARG A 87 4.56 7.61 -9.99
C ARG A 87 3.50 6.51 -9.90
N ALA A 88 3.36 5.98 -8.68
CA ALA A 88 2.46 4.86 -8.34
C ALA A 88 0.98 5.17 -8.64
N ASP A 89 0.60 6.45 -8.73
CA ASP A 89 -0.73 6.88 -9.15
C ASP A 89 -1.16 6.30 -10.51
N ARG A 90 -0.20 6.04 -11.41
CA ARG A 90 -0.45 5.39 -12.70
C ARG A 90 -0.96 3.95 -12.54
N PHE A 91 -0.38 3.20 -11.60
CA PHE A 91 -0.76 1.83 -11.30
C PHE A 91 -2.12 1.77 -10.60
N SER A 92 -2.32 2.64 -9.60
CA SER A 92 -3.61 2.74 -8.91
C SER A 92 -4.74 3.11 -9.86
N LYS A 93 -4.54 4.08 -10.76
CA LYS A 93 -5.53 4.44 -11.80
C LYS A 93 -5.84 3.25 -12.71
N ALA A 94 -4.83 2.52 -13.16
CA ALA A 94 -5.01 1.35 -14.01
C ALA A 94 -5.81 0.24 -13.30
N LEU A 95 -5.54 0.00 -12.01
CA LEU A 95 -6.30 -0.97 -11.20
C LEU A 95 -7.74 -0.52 -10.98
N THR A 96 -7.96 0.73 -10.57
CA THR A 96 -9.30 1.26 -10.31
C THR A 96 -10.16 1.27 -11.57
N ALA A 97 -9.58 1.53 -12.73
CA ALA A 97 -10.29 1.47 -14.02
C ALA A 97 -10.81 0.06 -14.36
N ARG A 98 -10.25 -1.00 -13.77
CA ARG A 98 -10.68 -2.39 -13.97
C ARG A 98 -11.77 -2.84 -13.00
N ILE A 99 -12.16 -2.00 -12.04
CA ILE A 99 -13.27 -2.30 -11.13
C ILE A 99 -14.58 -2.11 -11.89
N THR A 100 -15.33 -3.20 -12.09
CA THR A 100 -16.62 -3.18 -12.81
C THR A 100 -17.83 -3.18 -11.89
N ASP A 101 -17.70 -3.67 -10.65
CA ASP A 101 -18.78 -3.67 -9.66
C ASP A 101 -19.20 -2.23 -9.31
N PRO A 102 -20.43 -1.81 -9.62
CA PRO A 102 -20.91 -0.46 -9.33
C PRO A 102 -20.80 -0.10 -7.84
N THR A 103 -21.09 -1.05 -6.96
CA THR A 103 -21.02 -0.88 -5.50
C THR A 103 -19.61 -0.55 -5.03
N LEU A 104 -18.59 -1.07 -5.71
CA LEU A 104 -17.19 -0.79 -5.41
C LEU A 104 -16.70 0.48 -6.10
N ARG A 105 -17.12 0.73 -7.34
CA ARG A 105 -16.75 1.96 -8.07
C ARG A 105 -17.28 3.22 -7.40
N ASP A 106 -18.46 3.13 -6.79
CA ASP A 106 -19.10 4.28 -6.15
C ASP A 106 -18.57 4.52 -4.73
N GLN A 107 -17.66 3.70 -4.23
CA GLN A 107 -16.98 3.96 -2.94
C GLN A 107 -15.85 4.97 -3.07
N LEU A 108 -15.64 5.72 -1.99
CA LEU A 108 -14.45 6.56 -1.85
C LEU A 108 -13.22 5.65 -1.65
N PRO A 109 -12.07 5.92 -2.29
CA PRO A 109 -10.88 5.08 -2.21
C PRO A 109 -10.11 5.28 -0.88
N VAL A 110 -10.83 5.21 0.25
CA VAL A 110 -10.28 5.34 1.60
C VAL A 110 -10.43 4.02 2.35
N GLY A 111 -9.35 3.57 2.98
CA GLY A 111 -9.31 2.33 3.74
C GLY A 111 -9.67 2.49 5.21
N SER A 112 -9.59 3.71 5.74
CA SER A 112 -9.81 4.01 7.16
C SER A 112 -10.25 5.45 7.39
N VAL A 113 -10.82 5.73 8.57
CA VAL A 113 -11.40 7.03 8.95
C VAL A 113 -10.34 8.11 9.12
N ASP A 114 -9.16 7.75 9.63
CA ASP A 114 -8.02 8.65 9.80
C ASP A 114 -7.48 9.20 8.47
N GLN A 115 -7.84 8.61 7.32
CA GLN A 115 -7.45 9.13 6.01
C GLN A 115 -8.23 10.38 5.58
N PHE A 116 -9.39 10.65 6.19
CA PHE A 116 -10.25 11.80 5.83
C PHE A 116 -10.75 12.60 7.04
N LEU A 117 -10.48 12.15 8.26
CA LEU A 117 -10.93 12.80 9.48
C LEU A 117 -9.82 12.75 10.53
N ASP A 118 -9.27 13.92 10.84
CA ASP A 118 -8.22 14.11 11.84
C ASP A 118 -8.81 14.67 13.14
N SER A 119 -9.45 13.79 13.92
CA SER A 119 -9.99 14.14 15.23
C SER A 119 -9.75 13.00 16.20
N THR A 120 -8.87 13.25 17.18
CA THR A 120 -8.57 12.28 18.24
C THR A 120 -9.82 11.83 18.98
N ASP A 121 -10.73 12.75 19.30
CA ASP A 121 -11.99 12.41 19.99
C ASP A 121 -12.85 11.40 19.21
N VAL A 122 -12.87 11.51 17.88
CA VAL A 122 -13.57 10.55 17.02
C VAL A 122 -12.78 9.25 16.90
N LEU A 123 -11.48 9.33 16.60
CA LEU A 123 -10.64 8.17 16.32
C LEU A 123 -10.41 7.27 17.54
N SER A 124 -10.39 7.84 18.75
CA SER A 124 -10.24 7.10 20.01
C SER A 124 -11.54 6.48 20.53
N ARG A 125 -12.70 6.77 19.88
CA ARG A 125 -14.02 6.27 20.31
C ARG A 125 -14.59 5.35 19.22
N PRO A 126 -14.50 4.01 19.36
CA PRO A 126 -14.87 3.07 18.29
C PRO A 126 -16.28 3.24 17.71
N LYS A 127 -17.24 3.70 18.52
CA LYS A 127 -18.59 4.02 18.03
C LYS A 127 -18.56 5.21 17.06
N LEU A 128 -17.87 6.30 17.40
CA LEU A 128 -17.76 7.49 16.54
C LEU A 128 -16.95 7.18 15.28
N THR A 129 -15.84 6.45 15.38
CA THR A 129 -15.06 5.98 14.23
C THR A 129 -15.94 5.21 13.24
N ARG A 130 -16.71 4.22 13.72
CA ARG A 130 -17.59 3.43 12.85
C ARG A 130 -18.67 4.28 12.19
N THR A 131 -19.29 5.19 12.94
CA THR A 131 -20.31 6.09 12.40
C THR A 131 -19.74 7.00 11.31
N ALA A 132 -18.58 7.61 11.56
CA ALA A 132 -17.89 8.46 10.57
C ALA A 132 -17.54 7.67 9.29
N GLY A 133 -17.00 6.46 9.43
CA GLY A 133 -16.71 5.57 8.30
C GLY A 133 -17.96 5.16 7.51
N GLN A 134 -19.09 4.93 8.18
CA GLN A 134 -20.36 4.61 7.51
C GLN A 134 -20.97 5.82 6.79
N ALA A 135 -20.86 7.02 7.36
CA ALA A 135 -21.38 8.25 6.75
C ALA A 135 -20.70 8.54 5.41
N VAL A 136 -19.36 8.44 5.34
CA VAL A 136 -18.60 8.67 4.11
C VAL A 136 -18.86 7.62 3.04
N ARG A 137 -19.21 6.39 3.41
CA ARG A 137 -19.63 5.35 2.45
C ARG A 137 -20.98 5.65 1.80
N LYS A 138 -21.87 6.38 2.49
CA LYS A 138 -23.21 6.72 1.99
C LYS A 138 -23.20 7.94 1.08
N SER A 139 -22.35 8.94 1.36
CA SER A 139 -22.36 10.25 0.68
C SER A 139 -21.92 10.27 -0.78
N ARG A 140 -21.54 9.13 -1.37
CA ARG A 140 -21.13 9.00 -2.78
C ARG A 140 -22.15 8.20 -3.61
N SER A 141 -23.20 7.71 -2.95
CA SER A 141 -24.35 7.04 -3.56
C SER A 141 -25.56 7.97 -3.76
N ASP A 142 -25.45 9.23 -3.32
CA ASP A 142 -26.37 10.35 -3.58
C ASP A 142 -25.71 11.33 -4.57
#